data_AF-A6HQU0-F1
#
_entry.id   AF-A6HQU0-F1
#
_cell.length_a   1.000
_cell.length_b   1.000
_cell.length_c   1.000
_cell.angle_alpha   90.00
_cell.angle_beta   90.00
_cell.angle_gamma   90.00
#
_symmetry.space_group_name_H-M   'P 1'
#
loop_
_entity.id
_entity.type
_entity.pdbx_description
1 polymer ?
#
loop_
_entity_poly.entity_id
_entity_poly.type
_entity_poly.pdbx_seq_one_letter_code
_entity_poly.pdbx_strand_id
1 'polypeptide(L)' 'MADPKYADLPGIARNEPDVYETSDLPEDDQAEFDAVRLCATPQDPLGL' A
#
# COMPACT_ATOMS: atom_id res chain seq x y z
N MET A 1 7.54 1.87 -21.33
CA MET A 1 7.99 0.62 -21.99
C MET A 1 9.15 0.10 -21.16
N ALA A 2 9.19 -1.20 -20.85
CA ALA A 2 10.27 -1.78 -20.03
C ALA A 2 11.63 -1.40 -20.62
N ASP A 3 12.55 -0.96 -19.77
CA ASP A 3 13.89 -0.59 -20.22
C ASP A 3 14.55 -1.81 -20.90
N PRO A 4 15.27 -1.62 -22.02
CA PRO A 4 15.93 -2.70 -22.76
C PRO A 4 16.86 -3.55 -21.88
N LYS A 5 17.36 -3.00 -20.77
CA LYS A 5 18.21 -3.70 -19.80
C LYS A 5 17.49 -4.81 -19.04
N TYR A 6 16.18 -4.70 -18.90
CA TYR A 6 15.34 -5.63 -18.15
C TYR A 6 14.48 -6.50 -19.08
N ALA A 7 14.58 -6.30 -20.38
CA ALA A 7 13.67 -6.88 -21.35
C ALA A 7 13.81 -8.41 -21.48
N ASP A 8 14.99 -8.98 -21.28
CA ASP A 8 15.23 -10.41 -21.45
C ASP A 8 15.38 -11.16 -20.11
N LEU A 9 15.21 -10.46 -18.99
CA LEU A 9 15.38 -11.06 -17.66
C LEU A 9 14.10 -11.80 -17.23
N PRO A 10 14.21 -13.08 -16.86
CA PRO A 10 13.09 -13.82 -16.29
C PRO A 10 12.76 -13.26 -14.89
N GLY A 11 11.47 -13.15 -14.59
CA GLY A 11 11.00 -12.71 -13.26
C GLY A 11 10.76 -11.22 -13.09
N ILE A 12 10.94 -10.40 -14.15
CA ILE A 12 10.56 -8.98 -14.11
C ILE A 12 9.10 -8.83 -14.55
N ALA A 13 8.26 -8.35 -13.63
CA ALA A 13 6.88 -8.00 -13.91
C ALA A 13 6.84 -6.76 -14.80
N ARG A 14 6.18 -6.87 -15.97
CA ARG A 14 6.14 -5.81 -17.00
C ARG A 14 4.85 -5.01 -17.03
N ASN A 15 3.78 -5.59 -16.47
CA ASN A 15 2.42 -5.03 -16.49
C ASN A 15 1.95 -4.65 -15.10
N GLU A 16 2.86 -4.66 -14.12
CA GLU A 16 2.57 -4.23 -12.76
C GLU A 16 3.10 -2.83 -12.55
N PRO A 17 2.41 -1.98 -11.77
CA PRO A 17 2.94 -0.69 -11.40
C PRO A 17 4.18 -0.87 -10.50
N ASP A 18 5.21 -0.07 -10.76
CA ASP A 18 6.45 -0.08 -9.97
C ASP A 18 6.22 0.47 -8.55
N VAL A 19 5.18 1.29 -8.36
CA VAL A 19 4.80 1.91 -7.10
C VAL A 19 3.32 1.65 -6.83
N TYR A 20 3.02 1.18 -5.63
CA TYR A 20 1.66 1.07 -5.11
C TYR A 20 1.48 2.16 -4.07
N GLU A 21 0.58 3.09 -4.34
CA GLU A 21 0.24 4.18 -3.43
C GLU A 21 -1.11 3.87 -2.76
N THR A 22 -1.26 4.30 -1.52
CA THR A 22 -2.59 4.38 -0.91
C THR A 22 -3.39 5.45 -1.62
N SER A 23 -4.68 5.21 -1.85
CA SER A 23 -5.56 6.24 -2.37
C SER A 23 -5.60 7.40 -1.37
N ASP A 24 -4.99 8.52 -1.72
CA ASP A 24 -5.01 9.73 -0.90
C ASP A 24 -6.45 10.24 -0.80
N LEU A 25 -7.01 10.17 0.41
CA LEU A 25 -8.22 10.86 0.80
C LEU A 25 -7.82 12.24 1.37
N PRO A 26 -8.66 13.28 1.27
CA PRO A 26 -8.40 14.52 2.00
C PRO A 26 -8.32 14.23 3.51
N GLU A 27 -7.55 15.03 4.25
CA GLU A 27 -7.30 14.84 5.70
C GLU A 27 -8.61 14.66 6.49
N ASP A 28 -9.66 15.40 6.12
CA ASP A 28 -10.99 15.33 6.74
C ASP A 28 -11.66 13.95 6.55
N ASP A 29 -11.49 13.29 5.40
CA ASP A 29 -12.07 11.98 5.09
C ASP A 29 -11.18 10.80 5.56
N GLN A 30 -9.90 11.07 5.86
CA GLN A 30 -8.99 10.05 6.43
C GLN A 30 -9.38 9.65 7.86
N ALA A 31 -9.89 10.60 8.64
CA ALA A 31 -10.26 10.38 10.04
C ALA A 31 -11.36 9.31 10.20
N GLU A 32 -12.31 9.22 9.27
CA GLU A 32 -13.36 8.20 9.28
C GLU A 32 -12.80 6.80 9.00
N PHE A 33 -11.89 6.70 8.02
CA PHE A 33 -11.25 5.44 7.66
C PHE A 33 -10.29 4.94 8.75
N ASP A 34 -9.52 5.86 9.35
CA ASP A 34 -8.62 5.55 10.47
C ASP A 34 -9.39 5.17 11.73
N ALA A 35 -10.53 5.82 12.02
CA ALA A 35 -11.38 5.45 13.16
C ALA A 35 -11.90 4.01 13.03
N VAL A 36 -12.29 3.58 11.83
CA VAL A 36 -12.69 2.19 11.55
C VAL A 36 -11.51 1.23 11.71
N ARG A 37 -10.31 1.62 11.26
CA ARG A 37 -9.10 0.81 11.42
C ARG A 37 -8.68 0.65 12.88
N LEU A 38 -8.72 1.73 13.65
CA LEU A 38 -8.36 1.78 15.06
C LEU A 38 -9.37 1.03 15.93
N CYS A 39 -10.67 1.03 15.59
CA CYS A 39 -11.67 0.24 16.32
C CYS A 39 -11.64 -1.26 15.96
N ALA A 40 -11.17 -1.61 14.76
CA ALA A 40 -11.09 -2.99 14.28
C ALA A 40 -9.81 -3.72 14.70
N THR A 41 -8.76 -3.00 15.11
CA THR A 41 -7.62 -3.59 15.82
C THR A 41 -7.93 -3.63 17.32
N PRO A 42 -7.93 -4.78 18.00
CA PRO A 42 -7.78 -4.76 19.46
C PRO A 42 -6.43 -4.10 19.73
N GLN A 43 -6.46 -2.90 20.32
CA GLN A 43 -5.26 -2.34 20.92
C GLN A 43 -4.84 -3.33 22.00
N ASP A 44 -3.79 -4.11 21.73
CA ASP A 44 -3.07 -4.83 22.76
C ASP A 44 -1.93 -3.89 23.19
N PRO A 45 -2.11 -3.04 24.23
CA PRO A 45 -1.08 -2.10 24.61
C PRO A 45 0.07 -2.78 25.36
N LEU A 46 0.03 -4.08 25.63
CA LEU A 46 1.09 -4.79 26.37
C LEU A 46 1.25 -6.21 25.84
N GLY A 47 2.33 -6.43 25.10
CA GLY A 47 2.86 -7.77 24.92
C GLY A 47 3.31 -8.35 26.26
N LEU A 48 2.61 -9.38 26.73
CA LEU A 48 3.12 -10.47 27.57
C LEU A 48 2.61 -11.81 27.02
#